data_AF-W2D141-F1
#
_entry.id   AF-W2D141-F1
#
_cell.length_a   1.000
_cell.length_b   1.000
_cell.length_c   1.000
_cell.angle_alpha   90.00
_cell.angle_beta   90.00
_cell.angle_gamma   90.00
#
_symmetry.space_group_name_H-M   'P 1'
#
loop_
_entity.id
_entity.type
_entity.pdbx_description
1 polymer ?
#
loop_
_entity_poly.entity_id
_entity_poly.type
_entity_poly.pdbx_seq_one_letter_code
_entity_poly.pdbx_strand_id
1 'polypeptide(L)'
;MNEQTRATKAWGAAAIILLLLFLDQAFKIWVKTHMALGESITIFPWFQLYFTENPGMAFGMEFFNKLVLSVFRIVAVVGIGYYLVQLIRKEYPMGYIVCIAMIFAGALGNIIDSVFYGVIFNHSYGQVATLMPEGGGYAPLLHGKVVDMLYFPLIETT
;
A
#
# COMPACT_ATOMS: atom_id res chain seq x y z
N MET A 1 3.72 -34.07 -0.06
CA MET A 1 4.77 -33.54 0.84
C MET A 1 4.28 -33.61 2.31
N ASN A 2 5.16 -33.61 3.32
CA ASN A 2 4.71 -33.65 4.73
C ASN A 2 4.12 -32.30 5.19
N GLU A 3 3.29 -32.33 6.23
CA GLU A 3 2.63 -31.15 6.82
C GLU A 3 3.63 -30.05 7.20
N GLN A 4 4.82 -30.45 7.65
CA GLN A 4 5.89 -29.55 8.03
C GLN A 4 6.38 -28.66 6.88
N THR A 5 6.49 -29.19 5.66
CA THR A 5 6.95 -28.37 4.52
C THR A 5 5.89 -27.33 4.10
N ARG A 6 4.60 -27.67 4.22
CA ARG A 6 3.50 -26.70 4.01
C ARG A 6 3.53 -25.60 5.07
N ALA A 7 3.76 -25.97 6.33
CA ALA A 7 3.92 -25.02 7.42
C ALA A 7 5.10 -24.06 7.17
N THR A 8 6.26 -24.57 6.73
CA THR A 8 7.42 -23.72 6.40
C THR A 8 7.09 -22.71 5.30
N LYS A 9 6.40 -23.12 4.23
CA LYS A 9 5.98 -22.21 3.14
C LYS A 9 5.01 -21.15 3.65
N ALA A 10 4.04 -21.53 4.49
CA ALA A 10 3.09 -20.60 5.08
C ALA A 10 3.77 -19.58 6.01
N TRP A 11 4.66 -20.04 6.90
CA TRP A 11 5.45 -19.17 7.78
C TRP A 11 6.35 -18.22 6.99
N GLY A 12 7.02 -18.72 5.95
CA GLY A 12 7.84 -17.89 5.07
C GLY A 12 7.02 -16.81 4.36
N ALA A 13 5.85 -17.17 3.82
CA ALA A 13 4.94 -16.19 3.20
C ALA A 13 4.44 -15.15 4.23
N ALA A 14 4.02 -15.59 5.42
CA ALA A 14 3.56 -14.70 6.49
C ALA A 14 4.65 -13.74 6.95
N ALA A 15 5.89 -14.22 7.13
CA ALA A 15 7.02 -13.39 7.51
C ALA A 15 7.31 -12.30 6.47
N ILE A 16 7.27 -12.64 5.18
CA ILE A 16 7.47 -11.68 4.08
C ILE A 16 6.33 -10.66 4.05
N ILE A 17 5.08 -11.09 4.20
CA ILE A 17 3.93 -10.19 4.23
C ILE A 17 4.05 -9.20 5.39
N LEU A 18 4.33 -9.69 6.60
CA LEU A 18 4.46 -8.84 7.79
C LEU A 18 5.63 -7.85 7.67
N LEU A 19 6.78 -8.32 7.17
CA LEU A 19 7.95 -7.46 6.96
C LEU A 19 7.65 -6.35 5.95
N LEU A 20 7.12 -6.69 4.77
CA LEU A 20 6.83 -5.71 3.73
C LEU A 20 5.73 -4.74 4.15
N LEU A 21 4.69 -5.22 4.83
CA LEU A 21 3.62 -4.37 5.34
C LEU A 21 4.14 -3.39 6.41
N PHE A 22 5.03 -3.86 7.30
CA PHE A 22 5.67 -3.00 8.30
C PHE A 22 6.52 -1.92 7.63
N LEU A 23 7.37 -2.30 6.66
CA LEU A 23 8.22 -1.34 5.94
C LEU A 23 7.39 -0.33 5.14
N ASP A 24 6.36 -0.79 4.43
CA ASP A 24 5.42 0.06 3.69
C ASP A 24 4.77 1.11 4.60
N GLN A 25 4.14 0.67 5.69
CA GLN A 25 3.42 1.57 6.58
C GLN A 25 4.35 2.51 7.35
N ALA A 26 5.49 2.02 7.84
CA ALA A 26 6.48 2.87 8.50
C ALA A 26 6.97 3.97 7.55
N PHE A 27 7.24 3.64 6.29
CA PHE A 27 7.75 4.59 5.32
C PHE A 27 6.68 5.60 4.89
N LYS A 28 5.43 5.16 4.68
CA LYS A 28 4.29 6.06 4.39
C LYS A 28 4.01 7.05 5.51
N ILE A 29 4.05 6.59 6.77
CA ILE A 29 3.89 7.46 7.95
C ILE A 29 5.03 8.48 8.00
N TRP A 30 6.26 8.06 7.75
CA TRP A 30 7.41 8.96 7.69
C TRP A 30 7.22 10.04 6.62
N VAL A 31 6.87 9.63 5.39
CA VAL A 31 6.60 10.57 4.28
C VAL A 31 5.51 11.57 4.66
N LYS A 32 4.36 11.11 5.18
CA LYS A 32 3.25 12.01 5.57
C LYS A 32 3.63 13.01 6.66
N THR A 33 4.53 12.65 7.56
CA THR A 33 4.90 13.46 8.73
C THR A 33 6.13 14.35 8.49
N HIS A 34 6.85 14.15 7.38
CA HIS A 34 8.07 14.89 7.06
C HIS A 34 8.01 15.64 5.73
N MET A 35 7.07 15.31 4.85
CA MET A 35 6.92 15.93 3.53
C MET A 35 5.53 16.54 3.37
N ALA A 36 5.48 17.70 2.70
CA ALA A 36 4.22 18.24 2.19
C ALA A 36 3.84 17.56 0.87
N LEU A 37 2.55 17.53 0.54
CA LEU A 37 2.09 16.93 -0.72
C LEU A 37 2.74 17.64 -1.92
N GLY A 38 3.33 16.86 -2.83
CA GLY A 38 4.04 17.35 -4.00
C GLY A 38 5.52 17.70 -3.76
N GLU A 39 6.01 17.57 -2.52
CA GLU A 39 7.43 17.72 -2.20
C GLU A 39 8.24 16.55 -2.78
N SER A 40 9.47 16.84 -3.21
CA SER A 40 10.41 15.85 -3.75
C SER A 40 11.75 15.89 -3.01
N ILE A 41 12.28 14.72 -2.67
CA ILE A 41 13.65 14.52 -2.19
C ILE A 41 14.39 13.68 -3.24
N THR A 42 15.32 14.30 -3.95
CA THR A 42 16.16 13.60 -4.93
C THR A 42 17.19 12.73 -4.21
N ILE A 43 17.14 11.41 -4.45
CA ILE A 43 18.11 10.45 -3.90
C ILE A 43 19.21 10.19 -4.92
N PHE A 44 18.81 9.91 -6.17
CA PHE A 44 19.68 9.78 -7.33
C PHE A 44 19.06 10.54 -8.52
N PRO A 45 19.83 10.84 -9.58
CA PRO A 45 19.27 11.48 -10.78
C PRO A 45 18.05 10.74 -11.36
N TRP A 46 18.04 9.41 -11.27
CA TRP A 46 16.98 8.53 -11.79
C TRP A 46 15.98 8.08 -10.71
N PHE A 47 16.10 8.54 -9.46
CA PHE A 47 15.23 8.13 -8.36
C PHE A 47 15.02 9.25 -7.33
N GLN A 48 13.76 9.58 -7.10
CA GLN A 48 13.34 10.59 -6.14
C GLN A 48 12.24 10.04 -5.25
N LEU A 49 12.18 10.52 -4.01
CA LEU A 49 11.01 10.39 -3.17
C LEU A 49 10.10 11.57 -3.47
N TYR A 50 9.01 11.35 -4.19
CA TYR A 50 8.03 12.37 -4.55
C TYR A 50 6.70 12.06 -3.88
N PHE A 51 6.32 12.84 -2.88
CA PHE A 51 5.13 12.54 -2.10
C PHE A 51 3.85 12.87 -2.89
N THR A 52 3.07 11.84 -3.21
CA THR A 52 1.74 11.96 -3.81
C THR A 52 0.69 11.17 -3.02
N GLU A 53 -0.56 11.60 -3.13
CA GLU A 53 -1.70 10.92 -2.55
C GLU A 53 -2.71 10.58 -3.65
N ASN A 54 -2.93 9.29 -3.88
CA ASN A 54 -3.91 8.83 -4.85
C ASN A 54 -5.29 8.68 -4.16
N PRO A 55 -6.31 9.46 -4.56
CA PRO A 55 -7.65 9.34 -4.00
C PRO A 55 -8.33 7.99 -4.32
N GLY A 56 -7.68 7.17 -5.16
CA GLY A 56 -8.14 5.87 -5.58
C GLY A 56 -8.83 5.92 -6.93
N MET A 57 -8.30 6.66 -7.91
CA MET A 57 -8.79 6.61 -9.29
C MET A 57 -8.22 5.38 -10.01
N ALA A 58 -9.07 4.61 -10.69
CA ALA A 58 -8.64 3.61 -11.66
C ALA A 58 -8.83 4.20 -13.07
N PHE A 59 -7.78 4.15 -13.90
CA PHE A 59 -7.82 4.58 -15.32
C PHE A 59 -8.28 6.04 -15.56
N GLY A 60 -8.03 6.96 -14.61
CA GLY A 60 -8.37 8.38 -14.76
C GLY A 60 -9.88 8.68 -14.79
N MET A 61 -10.73 7.69 -14.54
CA MET A 61 -12.18 7.87 -14.49
C MET A 61 -12.63 8.15 -13.06
N GLU A 62 -13.06 9.39 -12.79
CA GLU A 62 -13.75 9.78 -11.55
C GLU A 62 -15.19 9.25 -11.48
N PHE A 63 -15.66 8.50 -12.48
CA PHE A 63 -17.06 8.07 -12.63
C PHE A 63 -17.57 7.11 -11.53
N PHE A 64 -16.71 6.56 -10.68
CA PHE A 64 -17.10 5.63 -9.63
C PHE A 64 -16.90 6.22 -8.24
N ASN A 65 -17.90 6.05 -7.38
CA ASN A 65 -17.84 6.41 -5.96
C ASN A 65 -16.60 5.75 -5.32
N LYS A 66 -15.75 6.54 -4.66
CA LYS A 66 -14.53 6.08 -3.97
C LYS A 66 -14.77 4.86 -3.08
N LEU A 67 -15.91 4.80 -2.40
CA LEU A 67 -16.30 3.67 -1.57
C LEU A 67 -16.34 2.37 -2.38
N VAL A 68 -16.83 2.40 -3.62
CA VAL A 68 -16.84 1.23 -4.52
C VAL A 68 -15.43 0.76 -4.83
N LEU A 69 -14.48 1.68 -5.06
CA LEU A 69 -13.09 1.32 -5.33
C LEU A 69 -12.39 0.75 -4.09
N SER A 70 -12.61 1.34 -2.92
CA SER A 70 -12.12 0.80 -1.65
C SER A 70 -12.67 -0.61 -1.39
N VAL A 71 -13.98 -0.83 -1.58
CA VAL A 71 -14.62 -2.15 -1.41
C VAL A 71 -14.11 -3.15 -2.45
N PHE A 72 -13.99 -2.75 -3.72
CA PHE A 72 -13.45 -3.61 -4.77
C PHE A 72 -12.02 -4.07 -4.45
N ARG A 73 -11.15 -3.16 -3.97
CA ARG A 73 -9.79 -3.51 -3.53
C ARG A 73 -9.81 -4.54 -2.40
N ILE A 74 -10.69 -4.37 -1.42
CA ILE A 74 -10.86 -5.33 -0.32
C ILE A 74 -11.24 -6.71 -0.86
N VAL A 75 -12.23 -6.79 -1.75
CA VAL A 75 -12.64 -8.06 -2.38
C VAL A 75 -11.48 -8.69 -3.17
N ALA A 76 -10.75 -7.90 -3.95
CA ALA A 76 -9.59 -8.37 -4.71
C ALA A 76 -8.49 -8.94 -3.80
N VAL A 77 -8.16 -8.25 -2.70
CA VAL A 77 -7.16 -8.72 -1.73
C VAL A 77 -7.60 -10.00 -1.04
N VAL A 78 -8.87 -10.12 -0.64
CA VAL A 78 -9.41 -11.39 -0.12
C VAL A 78 -9.24 -12.52 -1.14
N GLY A 79 -9.51 -12.25 -2.42
CA GLY A 79 -9.29 -13.19 -3.52
C GLY A 79 -7.83 -13.62 -3.66
N ILE A 80 -6.89 -12.68 -3.61
CA ILE A 80 -5.43 -12.96 -3.65
C ILE A 80 -5.01 -13.78 -2.43
N GLY A 81 -5.51 -13.46 -1.23
CA GLY A 81 -5.23 -14.22 -0.01
C GLY A 81 -5.72 -15.66 -0.09
N TYR A 82 -6.95 -15.87 -0.57
CA TYR A 82 -7.48 -17.21 -0.83
C TYR A 82 -6.62 -17.96 -1.86
N TYR A 83 -6.24 -17.30 -2.96
CA TYR A 83 -5.38 -17.89 -3.98
C TYR A 83 -4.00 -18.28 -3.41
N LEU A 84 -3.39 -17.44 -2.59
CA LEU A 84 -2.13 -17.73 -1.91
C LEU A 84 -2.21 -18.99 -1.04
N VAL A 85 -3.28 -19.13 -0.24
CA VAL A 85 -3.54 -20.34 0.55
C VAL A 85 -3.65 -21.56 -0.36
N GLN A 86 -4.36 -21.43 -1.49
CA GLN A 86 -4.48 -22.53 -2.45
C GLN A 86 -3.15 -22.90 -3.10
N LEU A 87 -2.27 -21.95 -3.38
CA LEU A 87 -0.93 -22.22 -3.93
C LEU A 87 -0.06 -22.99 -2.93
N ILE A 88 -0.11 -22.61 -1.66
CA ILE A 88 0.59 -23.33 -0.57
C ILE A 88 0.05 -24.76 -0.47
N ARG A 89 -1.28 -24.93 -0.53
CA ARG A 89 -1.93 -26.25 -0.51
C ARG A 89 -1.59 -27.10 -1.73
N LYS A 90 -1.52 -26.51 -2.93
CA LYS A 90 -1.13 -27.18 -4.18
C LYS A 90 0.38 -27.36 -4.35
N GLU A 91 1.15 -27.06 -3.30
CA GLU A 91 2.59 -27.32 -3.22
C GLU A 91 3.44 -26.56 -4.26
N TYR A 92 2.99 -25.39 -4.72
CA TYR A 92 3.75 -24.57 -5.69
C TYR A 92 5.16 -24.23 -5.17
N PRO A 93 6.13 -23.95 -6.07
CA PRO A 93 7.49 -23.57 -5.69
C PRO A 93 7.51 -22.36 -4.76
N MET A 94 8.42 -22.35 -3.78
CA MET A 94 8.49 -21.28 -2.77
C MET A 94 8.65 -19.90 -3.40
N GLY A 95 9.49 -19.75 -4.43
CA GLY A 95 9.67 -18.49 -5.13
C GLY A 95 8.36 -17.93 -5.69
N TYR A 96 7.49 -18.78 -6.24
CA TYR A 96 6.19 -18.35 -6.74
C TYR A 96 5.26 -17.89 -5.61
N ILE A 97 5.24 -18.63 -4.50
CA ILE A 97 4.47 -18.26 -3.29
C ILE A 97 4.95 -16.90 -2.77
N VAL A 98 6.26 -16.67 -2.74
CA VAL A 98 6.85 -15.38 -2.34
C VAL A 98 6.38 -14.25 -3.25
N CYS A 99 6.41 -14.41 -4.57
CA CYS A 99 5.92 -13.38 -5.50
C CYS A 99 4.45 -13.00 -5.21
N ILE A 100 3.57 -13.98 -5.03
CA ILE A 100 2.16 -13.73 -4.71
C ILE A 100 2.00 -13.11 -3.32
N ALA A 101 2.81 -13.51 -2.34
CA ALA A 101 2.83 -12.91 -1.01
C ALA A 101 3.24 -11.42 -1.04
N MET A 102 4.22 -11.04 -1.87
CA MET A 102 4.60 -9.64 -2.06
C MET A 102 3.48 -8.80 -2.68
N ILE A 103 2.81 -9.34 -3.71
CA ILE A 103 1.64 -8.69 -4.33
C ILE A 103 0.53 -8.49 -3.29
N PHE A 104 0.24 -9.53 -2.50
CA PHE A 104 -0.73 -9.46 -1.42
C PHE A 104 -0.37 -8.41 -0.38
N ALA A 105 0.89 -8.35 0.06
CA ALA A 105 1.37 -7.39 1.04
C ALA A 105 1.21 -5.94 0.57
N GLY A 106 1.60 -5.63 -0.67
CA GLY A 106 1.43 -4.29 -1.24
C GLY A 106 -0.03 -3.89 -1.40
N ALA A 107 -0.88 -4.81 -1.86
CA ALA A 107 -2.31 -4.56 -1.98
C ALA A 107 -2.98 -4.37 -0.61
N LEU A 108 -2.55 -5.10 0.42
CA LEU A 108 -3.01 -4.93 1.79
C LEU A 108 -2.56 -3.58 2.39
N GLY A 109 -1.32 -3.14 2.15
CA GLY A 109 -0.84 -1.82 2.55
C GLY A 109 -1.71 -0.70 1.99
N ASN A 110 -2.05 -0.76 0.69
CA ASN A 110 -2.92 0.24 0.07
C ASN A 110 -4.36 0.23 0.61
N ILE A 111 -4.85 -0.93 1.10
CA ILE A 111 -6.13 -0.98 1.83
C ILE A 111 -6.01 -0.24 3.17
N ILE A 112 -4.92 -0.43 3.92
CA ILE A 112 -4.72 0.26 5.20
C ILE A 112 -4.81 1.77 5.01
N ASP A 113 -4.11 2.30 4.00
CA ASP A 113 -4.18 3.73 3.68
C ASP A 113 -5.61 4.17 3.34
N SER A 114 -6.26 3.44 2.44
CA SER A 114 -7.62 3.77 1.97
C SER A 114 -8.65 3.72 3.10
N VAL A 115 -8.49 2.79 4.04
CA VAL A 115 -9.41 2.60 5.17
C VAL A 115 -9.16 3.63 6.26
N PHE A 116 -7.90 3.83 6.67
CA PHE A 116 -7.56 4.48 7.94
C PHE A 116 -6.91 5.86 7.79
N TYR A 117 -6.13 6.13 6.73
CA TYR A 117 -5.32 7.35 6.69
C TYR A 117 -6.15 8.63 6.64
N GLY A 118 -7.38 8.56 6.11
CA GLY A 118 -8.35 9.65 6.18
C GLY A 118 -8.73 10.03 7.60
N VAL A 119 -8.81 9.04 8.49
CA VAL A 119 -9.28 9.22 9.88
C VAL A 119 -8.16 9.67 10.79
N ILE A 120 -6.95 9.16 10.59
CA ILE A 120 -5.83 9.33 11.53
C ILE A 120 -4.88 10.47 11.17
N PHE A 121 -4.96 11.03 9.96
CA PHE A 121 -4.13 12.17 9.55
C PHE A 121 -5.00 13.36 9.15
N ASN A 122 -4.50 14.58 9.34
CA ASN A 122 -5.00 15.74 8.61
C ASN A 122 -4.42 15.79 7.18
N HIS A 123 -4.84 16.78 6.38
CA HIS A 123 -4.41 16.90 5.00
C HIS A 123 -2.95 17.34 4.88
N SER A 124 -2.28 16.92 3.80
CA SER A 124 -0.88 17.27 3.51
C SER A 124 -0.72 18.45 2.52
N TYR A 125 -1.80 19.16 2.16
CA TYR A 125 -1.71 20.32 1.26
C TYR A 125 -1.02 21.51 1.95
N GLY A 126 0.14 21.91 1.44
CA GLY A 126 0.91 23.06 1.95
C GLY A 126 1.45 22.89 3.37
N GLN A 127 1.38 21.68 3.93
CA GLN A 127 1.83 21.36 5.29
C GLN A 127 2.18 19.87 5.40
N VAL A 128 3.02 19.52 6.37
CA VAL A 128 3.20 18.12 6.79
C VAL A 128 1.97 17.65 7.56
N ALA A 129 1.59 16.39 7.40
CA ALA A 129 0.45 15.85 8.13
C ALA A 129 0.79 15.54 9.59
N THR A 130 -0.14 15.85 10.47
CA THR A 130 -0.13 15.48 11.88
C THR A 130 -0.89 14.17 12.07
N LEU A 131 -0.32 13.24 12.84
CA LEU A 131 -0.97 12.01 13.27
C LEU A 131 -1.91 12.31 14.45
N MET A 132 -3.14 11.81 14.40
CA MET A 132 -4.20 12.02 15.38
C MET A 132 -4.41 13.51 15.74
N PRO A 133 -4.72 14.38 14.75
CA PRO A 133 -4.96 15.80 15.00
C PRO A 133 -6.18 16.02 15.91
N GLU A 134 -6.17 17.05 16.74
CA GLU A 134 -7.27 17.36 17.68
C GLU A 134 -8.63 17.56 16.97
N GLY A 135 -8.62 18.09 15.74
CA GLY A 135 -9.82 18.29 14.92
C GLY A 135 -10.33 17.05 14.18
N GLY A 136 -9.69 15.89 14.36
CA GLY A 136 -9.96 14.68 13.59
C GLY A 136 -9.30 14.67 12.21
N GLY A 137 -9.30 13.51 11.56
CA GLY A 137 -8.66 13.33 10.26
C GLY A 137 -9.38 14.04 9.11
N TYR A 138 -8.72 14.10 7.94
CA TYR A 138 -9.24 14.79 6.75
C TYR A 138 -10.43 14.11 6.06
N ALA A 139 -10.74 12.85 6.38
CA ALA A 139 -11.84 12.12 5.77
C ALA A 139 -12.40 11.00 6.68
N PRO A 140 -13.66 10.57 6.46
CA PRO A 140 -14.21 9.40 7.13
C PRO A 140 -13.47 8.09 6.80
N LEU A 141 -13.79 7.03 7.53
CA LEU A 141 -13.31 5.67 7.25
C LEU A 141 -13.57 5.29 5.78
N LEU A 142 -12.67 4.51 5.16
CA LEU A 142 -12.71 4.09 3.74
C LEU A 142 -12.47 5.21 2.71
N HIS A 143 -12.28 6.45 3.17
CA HIS A 143 -12.04 7.61 2.31
C HIS A 143 -10.61 8.15 2.43
N GLY A 144 -9.69 7.39 3.01
CA GLY A 144 -8.25 7.69 2.97
C GLY A 144 -7.70 7.63 1.55
N LYS A 145 -6.63 8.36 1.29
CA LYS A 145 -5.89 8.33 0.02
C LYS A 145 -4.68 7.41 0.18
N VAL A 146 -4.35 6.67 -0.87
CA VAL A 146 -3.15 5.84 -0.92
C VAL A 146 -1.94 6.75 -1.01
N VAL A 147 -0.93 6.50 -0.18
CA VAL A 147 0.32 7.27 -0.20
C VAL A 147 1.29 6.59 -1.14
N ASP A 148 1.76 7.31 -2.15
CA ASP A 148 2.83 6.85 -3.03
C ASP A 148 4.01 7.84 -2.94
N MET A 149 5.22 7.33 -3.03
CA MET A 149 6.43 8.16 -2.90
C MET A 149 7.55 7.81 -3.86
N LEU A 150 7.59 6.59 -4.40
CA LEU A 150 8.71 6.14 -5.24
C LEU A 150 8.53 6.68 -6.66
N TYR A 151 9.37 7.64 -7.05
CA TYR A 151 9.32 8.27 -8.38
C TYR A 151 10.63 8.07 -9.15
N PHE A 152 10.49 7.64 -10.41
CA PHE A 152 11.61 7.33 -11.29
C PHE A 152 11.49 8.15 -12.58
N PRO A 153 12.13 9.33 -12.67
CA PRO A 153 12.15 10.13 -13.89
C PRO A 153 13.10 9.47 -14.92
N LEU A 154 12.62 8.43 -15.61
CA LEU A 154 13.43 7.68 -16.59
C LEU A 154 13.51 8.39 -17.95
N ILE A 155 12.58 9.29 -18.24
CA ILE A 155 12.52 10.05 -19.50
C ILE A 155 12.26 11.51 -19.14
N GLU A 156 13.25 12.37 -19.38
CA GLU A 156 13.07 13.81 -19.37
C GLU A 156 12.73 14.25 -20.81
N THR A 157 11.47 14.60 -21.05
CA THR A 157 11.09 15.30 -22.28
C THR A 157 11.29 16.80 -22.06
N THR A 158 12.38 17.35 -22.59
CA THR A 158 12.63 18.80 -22.73
C THR A 158 11.73 19.43 -23.77
#